data_AF-A0A150T8L1-F1
#
_entry.id   AF-A0A150T8L1-F1
#
_cell.length_a   1.000
_cell.length_b   1.000
_cell.length_c   1.000
_cell.angle_alpha   90.00
_cell.angle_beta   90.00
_cell.angle_gamma   90.00
#
_symmetry.space_group_name_H-M   'P 1'
#
loop_
_entity.id
_entity.type
_entity.pdbx_description
1 polymer ?
#
loop_
_entity_poly.entity_id
_entity_poly.type
_entity_poly.pdbx_seq_one_letter_code
_entity_poly.pdbx_strand_id
1 'polypeptide(L)'
;MPEADPGATIAALFEAGQAAFPAIAVEATALARYLGERCSAAGGALPPPSLAADVYLACACVLGVPGAHAAFEREFSGVIARVAARVEPSPAFADDLRQVVLEGLFSAPPSATPKIAGYAGRAPLRTFLRVIAVRTAINLRRRKADMASTPLDEEREIAASVDVEAAYLEVRYKAEFEEAVRVAMGRLSPKQRALLRLHLLDGLSIDVLGAHYQVGRATAARWLAAAREALREGTRAELVAKLGLTESQYASLARLIRGRLDVSVASLLRE
;
A
#
# COMPACT_ATOMS: atom_id res chain seq x y z
N MET A 1 21.22 7.62 -16.88
CA MET A 1 19.95 7.40 -17.60
C MET A 1 19.30 8.75 -17.78
N PRO A 2 18.85 9.15 -18.99
CA PRO A 2 18.21 10.45 -19.13
C PRO A 2 16.93 10.43 -18.30
N GLU A 3 16.76 11.40 -17.40
CA GLU A 3 15.48 11.63 -16.74
C GLU A 3 14.42 11.77 -17.83
N ALA A 4 13.45 10.86 -17.86
CA ALA A 4 12.37 10.91 -18.82
C ALA A 4 11.67 12.27 -18.65
N ASP A 5 11.53 13.02 -19.75
CA ASP A 5 10.80 14.28 -19.75
C ASP A 5 9.39 14.04 -19.16
N PRO A 6 9.04 14.70 -18.04
CA PRO A 6 7.72 14.57 -17.44
C PRO A 6 6.60 14.89 -18.42
N GLY A 7 6.82 15.83 -19.36
CA GLY A 7 5.87 16.18 -20.41
C GLY A 7 5.60 15.01 -21.36
N ALA A 8 6.64 14.42 -21.92
CA ALA A 8 6.54 13.23 -22.78
C ALA A 8 5.87 12.04 -22.07
N THR A 9 6.16 11.84 -20.78
CA THR A 9 5.54 10.76 -19.98
C THR A 9 4.05 10.99 -19.79
N ILE A 10 3.62 12.21 -19.49
CA ILE A 10 2.19 12.56 -19.35
C ILE A 10 1.46 12.39 -20.68
N ALA A 11 2.06 12.80 -21.79
CA ALA A 11 1.47 12.59 -23.12
C ALA A 11 1.27 11.10 -23.43
N ALA A 12 2.26 10.25 -23.14
CA ALA A 12 2.13 8.81 -23.34
C ALA A 12 1.02 8.18 -22.47
N LEU A 13 0.87 8.64 -21.22
CA LEU A 13 -0.22 8.22 -20.33
C LEU A 13 -1.60 8.68 -20.86
N PHE A 14 -1.66 9.87 -21.43
CA PHE A 14 -2.88 10.41 -22.05
C PHE A 14 -3.31 9.56 -23.25
N GLU A 15 -2.42 9.36 -24.22
CA GLU A 15 -2.69 8.62 -25.45
C GLU A 15 -3.13 7.18 -25.16
N ALA A 16 -2.39 6.48 -24.29
CA ALA A 16 -2.75 5.11 -23.91
C ALA A 16 -4.07 5.03 -23.13
N GLY A 17 -4.37 6.04 -22.30
CA GLY A 17 -5.63 6.14 -21.59
C GLY A 17 -6.83 6.40 -22.51
N GLN A 18 -6.69 7.35 -23.44
CA GLN A 18 -7.71 7.69 -24.43
C GLN A 18 -7.97 6.52 -25.39
N ALA A 19 -6.92 5.79 -25.80
CA ALA A 19 -7.06 4.58 -26.60
C ALA A 19 -7.84 3.47 -25.86
N ALA A 20 -7.67 3.35 -24.54
CA ALA A 20 -8.42 2.39 -23.73
C ALA A 20 -9.89 2.81 -23.50
N PHE A 21 -10.16 4.12 -23.48
CA PHE A 21 -11.49 4.68 -23.21
C PHE A 21 -11.89 5.77 -24.23
N PRO A 22 -12.11 5.41 -25.51
CA PRO A 22 -12.31 6.40 -26.58
C PRO A 22 -13.61 7.21 -26.44
N ALA A 23 -14.60 6.68 -25.72
CA ALA A 23 -15.88 7.35 -25.47
C ALA A 23 -15.85 8.35 -24.30
N ILE A 24 -14.74 8.43 -23.55
CA ILE A 24 -14.58 9.32 -22.40
C ILE A 24 -13.66 10.46 -22.82
N ALA A 25 -14.18 11.69 -22.83
CA ALA A 25 -13.41 12.87 -23.22
C ALA A 25 -12.74 13.53 -22.00
N VAL A 26 -11.49 13.17 -21.72
CA VAL A 26 -10.63 13.91 -20.78
C VAL A 26 -9.72 14.85 -21.57
N GLU A 27 -9.56 16.09 -21.10
CA GLU A 27 -8.58 17.02 -21.63
C GLU A 27 -7.15 16.67 -21.16
N ALA A 28 -6.16 16.71 -22.05
CA ALA A 28 -4.78 16.39 -21.71
C ALA A 28 -4.23 17.27 -20.56
N THR A 29 -4.60 18.55 -20.54
CA THR A 29 -4.23 19.49 -19.47
C THR A 29 -4.88 19.13 -18.13
N ALA A 30 -6.07 18.54 -18.13
CA ALA A 30 -6.76 18.09 -16.92
C ALA A 30 -6.10 16.84 -16.33
N LEU A 31 -5.68 15.89 -17.18
CA LEU A 31 -4.90 14.73 -16.76
C LEU A 31 -3.53 15.16 -16.20
N ALA A 32 -2.86 16.10 -16.85
CA ALA A 32 -1.59 16.65 -16.37
C ALA A 32 -1.73 17.29 -14.98
N ARG A 33 -2.79 18.08 -14.76
CA ARG A 33 -3.10 18.67 -13.44
C ARG A 33 -3.39 17.61 -12.39
N TYR A 34 -4.24 16.63 -12.73
CA TYR A 34 -4.59 15.51 -11.86
C TYR A 34 -3.34 14.76 -11.37
N LEU A 35 -2.42 14.46 -12.28
CA LEU A 35 -1.15 13.81 -11.99
C LEU A 35 -0.22 14.73 -11.18
N GLY A 36 -0.08 16.00 -11.56
CA GLY A 36 0.77 16.97 -10.88
C GLY A 36 0.41 17.15 -9.41
N GLU A 37 -0.88 17.33 -9.09
CA GLU A 37 -1.37 17.45 -7.70
C GLU A 37 -1.00 16.22 -6.86
N ARG A 38 -1.10 15.02 -7.44
CA ARG A 38 -0.89 13.74 -6.74
C ARG A 38 0.58 13.34 -6.65
N CYS A 39 1.40 13.73 -7.63
CA CYS A 39 2.85 13.57 -7.57
C CYS A 39 3.46 14.50 -6.53
N SER A 40 3.03 15.77 -6.48
CA SER A 40 3.51 16.75 -5.49
C SER A 40 3.07 16.41 -4.07
N ALA A 41 1.82 15.99 -3.86
CA ALA A 41 1.31 15.62 -2.53
C ALA A 41 1.93 14.32 -1.97
N ALA A 42 2.42 13.43 -2.84
CA ALA A 42 2.99 12.14 -2.44
C ALA A 42 4.51 12.05 -2.61
N GLY A 43 5.20 13.13 -3.02
CA GLY A 43 6.65 13.16 -3.25
C GLY A 43 7.14 12.11 -4.26
N GLY A 44 6.31 11.69 -5.21
CA GLY A 44 6.55 10.48 -6.00
C GLY A 44 6.51 10.67 -7.52
N ALA A 45 7.17 9.76 -8.24
CA ALA A 45 7.29 9.75 -9.71
C ALA A 45 5.95 9.66 -10.46
N LEU A 46 5.92 9.95 -11.76
CA LEU A 46 4.75 9.67 -12.60
C LEU A 46 4.43 8.17 -12.64
N PRO A 47 3.16 7.77 -12.85
CA PRO A 47 2.80 6.37 -12.97
C PRO A 47 3.41 5.75 -14.24
N PRO A 48 3.73 4.44 -14.22
CA PRO A 48 4.21 3.76 -15.42
C PRO A 48 3.11 3.67 -16.50
N PRO A 49 3.48 3.58 -17.79
CA PRO A 49 2.53 3.47 -18.90
C PRO A 49 1.52 2.31 -18.76
N SER A 50 1.89 1.23 -18.07
CA SER A 50 1.00 0.10 -17.79
C SER A 50 -0.24 0.45 -16.95
N LEU A 51 -0.24 1.61 -16.29
CA LEU A 51 -1.34 2.12 -15.48
C LEU A 51 -2.06 3.30 -16.15
N ALA A 52 -1.77 3.60 -17.41
CA ALA A 52 -2.36 4.72 -18.16
C ALA A 52 -3.90 4.67 -18.17
N ALA A 53 -4.47 3.53 -18.54
CA ALA A 53 -5.93 3.31 -18.60
C ALA A 53 -6.59 3.56 -17.24
N ASP A 54 -6.00 3.01 -16.18
CA ASP A 54 -6.50 3.14 -14.81
C ASP A 54 -6.48 4.61 -14.32
N VAL A 55 -5.39 5.32 -14.58
CA VAL A 55 -5.24 6.74 -14.19
C VAL A 55 -6.18 7.63 -15.01
N TYR A 56 -6.31 7.37 -16.31
CA TYR A 56 -7.21 8.10 -17.20
C TYR A 56 -8.66 7.99 -16.74
N LEU A 57 -9.12 6.76 -16.47
CA LEU A 57 -10.48 6.51 -15.99
C LEU A 57 -10.71 7.12 -14.61
N ALA A 58 -9.74 7.05 -13.69
CA ALA A 58 -9.86 7.68 -12.38
C ALA A 58 -9.93 9.21 -12.47
N CYS A 59 -9.13 9.83 -13.35
CA CYS A 59 -9.18 11.26 -13.65
C CYS A 59 -10.56 11.64 -14.19
N ALA A 60 -11.07 10.89 -15.18
CA ALA A 60 -12.40 11.10 -15.74
C ALA A 60 -13.51 11.02 -14.69
N CYS A 61 -13.42 10.06 -13.76
CA CYS A 61 -14.38 9.90 -12.67
C CYS A 61 -14.37 11.08 -11.68
N VAL A 62 -13.19 11.66 -11.41
CA VAL A 62 -13.03 12.83 -10.54
C VAL A 62 -13.57 14.09 -11.20
N LEU A 63 -13.35 14.24 -12.50
CA LEU A 63 -13.84 15.37 -13.29
C LEU A 63 -15.34 15.26 -13.61
N GLY A 64 -15.98 14.12 -13.34
CA GLY A 64 -17.39 13.90 -13.66
C GLY A 64 -17.65 13.83 -15.17
N VAL A 65 -16.68 13.36 -15.96
CA VAL A 65 -16.85 13.23 -17.41
C VAL A 65 -18.01 12.27 -17.72
N PRO A 66 -18.94 12.62 -18.64
CA PRO A 66 -20.04 11.75 -19.01
C PRO A 66 -19.54 10.35 -19.42
N GLY A 67 -20.19 9.31 -18.87
CA GLY A 67 -19.84 7.91 -19.15
C GLY A 67 -18.68 7.35 -18.32
N ALA A 68 -17.94 8.16 -17.54
CA ALA A 68 -16.81 7.69 -16.74
C ALA A 68 -17.23 6.72 -15.64
N HIS A 69 -18.24 7.06 -14.83
CA HIS A 69 -18.73 6.17 -13.76
C HIS A 69 -19.30 4.87 -14.34
N ALA A 70 -20.05 4.94 -15.45
CA ALA A 70 -20.57 3.75 -16.13
C ALA A 70 -19.47 2.83 -16.67
N ALA A 71 -18.40 3.40 -17.23
CA ALA A 71 -17.23 2.62 -17.66
C ALA A 71 -16.50 1.98 -16.48
N PHE A 72 -16.37 2.70 -15.37
CA PHE A 72 -15.80 2.17 -14.13
C PHE A 72 -16.61 0.99 -13.59
N GLU A 73 -17.93 1.13 -13.49
CA GLU A 73 -18.80 0.06 -13.02
C GLU A 73 -18.74 -1.18 -13.91
N ARG A 74 -18.72 -0.99 -15.24
CA ARG A 74 -18.57 -2.09 -16.19
C ARG A 74 -17.25 -2.85 -15.99
N GLU A 75 -16.14 -2.14 -15.80
CA GLU A 75 -14.81 -2.75 -15.65
C GLU A 75 -14.61 -3.41 -14.29
N PHE A 76 -15.18 -2.83 -13.22
CA PHE A 76 -14.79 -3.20 -11.85
C PHE A 76 -15.91 -3.73 -10.96
N SER A 77 -17.16 -3.82 -11.42
CA SER A 77 -18.27 -4.43 -10.67
C SER A 77 -17.94 -5.84 -10.16
N GLY A 78 -17.27 -6.66 -10.98
CA GLY A 78 -16.84 -8.00 -10.61
C GLY A 78 -15.80 -8.04 -9.47
N VAL A 79 -15.08 -6.95 -9.19
CA VAL A 79 -14.19 -6.85 -8.01
C VAL A 79 -15.03 -6.73 -6.74
N ILE A 80 -16.04 -5.85 -6.75
CA ILE A 80 -16.92 -5.63 -5.60
C ILE A 80 -17.74 -6.89 -5.30
N ALA A 81 -18.30 -7.53 -6.33
CA ALA A 81 -19.07 -8.77 -6.19
C ALA A 81 -18.24 -9.90 -5.55
N ARG A 82 -16.98 -10.06 -5.97
CA ARG A 82 -16.07 -11.06 -5.38
C ARG A 82 -15.73 -10.77 -3.91
N VAL A 83 -15.62 -9.49 -3.54
CA VAL A 83 -15.43 -9.11 -2.14
C VAL A 83 -16.69 -9.40 -1.33
N ALA A 84 -17.86 -9.01 -1.83
CA ALA A 84 -19.14 -9.28 -1.17
C ALA A 84 -19.31 -10.78 -0.88
N ALA A 85 -19.19 -11.63 -1.90
CA ALA A 85 -19.36 -13.08 -1.78
C ALA A 85 -18.42 -13.73 -0.75
N ARG A 86 -17.23 -13.14 -0.52
CA ARG A 86 -16.24 -13.64 0.43
C ARG A 86 -16.52 -13.21 1.88
N VAL A 87 -17.26 -12.13 2.06
CA VAL A 87 -17.61 -11.55 3.36
C VAL A 87 -18.97 -12.05 3.83
N GLU A 88 -19.97 -12.04 2.95
CA GLU A 88 -21.31 -12.60 3.16
C GLU A 88 -21.89 -13.02 1.78
N PRO A 89 -22.18 -14.31 1.55
CA PRO A 89 -22.74 -14.79 0.28
C PRO A 89 -24.26 -14.50 0.21
N SER A 90 -24.62 -13.22 0.17
CA SER A 90 -25.99 -12.71 0.12
C SER A 90 -26.14 -11.69 -1.02
N PRO A 91 -27.13 -11.83 -1.93
CA PRO A 91 -27.38 -10.85 -2.98
C PRO A 91 -27.66 -9.46 -2.43
N ALA A 92 -28.46 -9.36 -1.36
CA ALA A 92 -28.78 -8.09 -0.71
C ALA A 92 -27.51 -7.41 -0.15
N PHE A 93 -26.62 -8.18 0.48
CA PHE A 93 -25.35 -7.63 0.96
C PHE A 93 -24.43 -7.17 -0.17
N ALA A 94 -24.42 -7.88 -1.30
CA ALA A 94 -23.64 -7.49 -2.48
C ALA A 94 -24.15 -6.19 -3.10
N ASP A 95 -25.47 -6.01 -3.15
CA ASP A 95 -26.11 -4.78 -3.62
C ASP A 95 -25.81 -3.60 -2.68
N ASP A 96 -25.97 -3.78 -1.38
CA ASP A 96 -25.65 -2.77 -0.36
C ASP A 96 -24.17 -2.37 -0.42
N LEU A 97 -23.27 -3.37 -0.51
CA LEU A 97 -21.84 -3.10 -0.63
C LEU A 97 -21.53 -2.31 -1.89
N ARG A 98 -22.11 -2.70 -3.04
CA ARG A 98 -21.93 -1.98 -4.30
C ARG A 98 -22.35 -0.53 -4.14
N GLN A 99 -23.55 -0.29 -3.63
CA GLN A 99 -24.08 1.05 -3.45
C GLN A 99 -23.15 1.91 -2.58
N VAL A 100 -22.79 1.45 -1.38
CA VAL A 100 -21.97 2.23 -0.44
C VAL A 100 -20.55 2.44 -0.96
N VAL A 101 -19.99 1.47 -1.70
CA VAL A 101 -18.68 1.63 -2.35
C VAL A 101 -18.75 2.71 -3.42
N LEU A 102 -19.73 2.66 -4.33
CA LEU A 102 -19.84 3.63 -5.43
C LEU A 102 -20.15 5.04 -4.90
N GLU A 103 -21.06 5.16 -3.93
CA GLU A 103 -21.37 6.42 -3.25
C GLU A 103 -20.11 7.03 -2.62
N GLY A 104 -19.37 6.28 -1.80
CA GLY A 104 -18.15 6.80 -1.18
C GLY A 104 -16.98 6.97 -2.14
N LEU A 105 -17.01 6.31 -3.30
CA LEU A 105 -15.97 6.41 -4.31
C LEU A 105 -16.10 7.71 -5.09
N PHE A 106 -17.31 8.04 -5.54
CA PHE A 106 -17.58 9.16 -6.45
C PHE A 106 -18.18 10.39 -5.79
N SER A 107 -18.87 10.22 -4.66
CA SER A 107 -19.46 11.33 -3.92
C SER A 107 -18.69 11.61 -2.63
N ALA A 108 -18.59 12.88 -2.28
CA ALA A 108 -18.13 13.32 -0.98
C ALA A 108 -18.92 14.57 -0.56
N PRO A 109 -19.19 14.75 0.75
CA PRO A 109 -19.73 16.00 1.26
C PRO A 109 -18.75 17.16 0.97
N PRO A 110 -19.21 18.43 1.00
CA PRO A 110 -18.38 19.59 0.64
C PRO A 110 -17.06 19.73 1.42
N SER A 111 -16.97 19.11 2.59
CA SER A 111 -15.79 19.11 3.46
C SER A 111 -14.82 17.94 3.21
N ALA A 112 -15.10 17.07 2.24
CA ALA A 112 -14.31 15.88 1.95
C ALA A 112 -14.09 15.70 0.45
N THR A 113 -13.09 14.90 0.08
CA THR A 113 -12.81 14.53 -1.31
C THR A 113 -13.34 13.12 -1.60
N PRO A 114 -13.88 12.87 -2.80
CA PRO A 114 -14.27 11.51 -3.22
C PRO A 114 -13.07 10.57 -3.13
N LYS A 115 -13.27 9.32 -2.71
CA LYS A 115 -12.13 8.40 -2.52
C LYS A 115 -11.35 8.19 -3.82
N ILE A 116 -12.01 8.21 -4.99
CA ILE A 116 -11.32 8.07 -6.29
C ILE A 116 -10.31 9.19 -6.54
N ALA A 117 -10.49 10.36 -5.90
CA ALA A 117 -9.53 11.45 -5.98
C ALA A 117 -8.19 11.10 -5.32
N GLY A 118 -8.12 10.11 -4.43
CA GLY A 118 -6.86 9.63 -3.85
C GLY A 118 -6.04 8.72 -4.77
N TYR A 119 -6.57 8.31 -5.94
CA TYR A 119 -5.86 7.37 -6.80
C TYR A 119 -4.73 8.04 -7.59
N ALA A 120 -3.48 7.66 -7.32
CA ALA A 120 -2.29 8.27 -7.94
C ALA A 120 -1.56 7.37 -8.95
N GLY A 121 -2.18 6.26 -9.38
CA GLY A 121 -1.53 5.34 -10.34
C GLY A 121 -0.31 4.60 -9.78
N ARG A 122 -0.26 4.33 -8.47
CA ARG A 122 0.84 3.57 -7.84
C ARG A 122 0.69 2.06 -7.96
N ALA A 123 -0.55 1.62 -8.19
CA ALA A 123 -0.93 0.23 -8.37
C ALA A 123 -2.15 0.17 -9.29
N PRO A 124 -2.51 -1.00 -9.84
CA PRO A 124 -3.73 -1.15 -10.61
C PRO A 124 -4.97 -0.66 -9.85
N LEU A 125 -5.89 0.01 -10.55
CA LEU A 125 -7.11 0.58 -9.99
C LEU A 125 -8.01 -0.48 -9.35
N ARG A 126 -8.01 -1.71 -9.91
CA ARG A 126 -8.65 -2.88 -9.30
C ARG A 126 -8.16 -3.19 -7.88
N THR A 127 -6.87 -2.96 -7.60
CA THR A 127 -6.27 -3.19 -6.28
C THR A 127 -6.73 -2.11 -5.30
N PHE A 128 -6.73 -0.86 -5.74
CA PHE A 128 -7.27 0.27 -4.98
C PHE A 128 -8.74 0.07 -4.62
N LEU A 129 -9.58 -0.30 -5.60
CA LEU A 129 -11.00 -0.55 -5.37
C LEU A 129 -11.23 -1.72 -4.41
N ARG A 130 -10.47 -2.82 -4.55
CA ARG A 130 -10.60 -3.99 -3.67
C ARG A 130 -10.43 -3.60 -2.20
N VAL A 131 -9.49 -2.71 -1.89
CA VAL A 131 -9.26 -2.22 -0.52
C VAL A 131 -10.47 -1.45 0.00
N ILE A 132 -11.00 -0.54 -0.81
CA ILE A 132 -12.21 0.23 -0.44
C ILE A 132 -13.38 -0.73 -0.22
N ALA A 133 -13.59 -1.69 -1.12
CA ALA A 133 -14.67 -2.65 -1.03
C ALA A 133 -14.58 -3.53 0.23
N VAL A 134 -13.39 -4.04 0.57
CA VAL A 134 -13.23 -4.88 1.78
C VAL A 134 -13.52 -4.07 3.04
N ARG A 135 -12.96 -2.86 3.15
CA ARG A 135 -13.22 -1.99 4.32
C ARG A 135 -14.70 -1.63 4.45
N THR A 136 -15.36 -1.32 3.34
CA THR A 136 -16.80 -1.03 3.35
C THR A 136 -17.60 -2.26 3.74
N ALA A 137 -17.25 -3.45 3.23
CA ALA A 137 -17.95 -4.70 3.55
C ALA A 137 -17.85 -5.05 5.04
N ILE A 138 -16.67 -4.94 5.64
CA ILE A 138 -16.47 -5.16 7.08
C ILE A 138 -17.29 -4.16 7.90
N ASN A 139 -17.26 -2.87 7.54
CA ASN A 139 -18.03 -1.85 8.25
C ASN A 139 -19.54 -2.09 8.13
N LEU A 140 -20.04 -2.54 6.98
CA LEU A 140 -21.44 -2.91 6.78
C LEU A 140 -21.84 -4.12 7.63
N ARG A 141 -21.02 -5.18 7.64
CA ARG A 141 -21.25 -6.34 8.51
C ARG A 141 -21.25 -5.96 9.98
N ARG A 142 -20.31 -5.12 10.43
CA ARG A 142 -20.26 -4.65 11.82
C ARG A 142 -21.54 -3.93 12.20
N ARG A 143 -22.01 -2.97 11.38
CA ARG A 143 -23.27 -2.26 11.65
C ARG A 143 -24.48 -3.19 11.72
N LYS A 144 -24.51 -4.22 10.87
CA LYS A 144 -25.56 -5.24 10.87
C LYS A 144 -25.48 -6.16 12.11
N ALA A 145 -24.28 -6.48 12.58
CA ALA A 145 -24.04 -7.26 13.80
C ALA A 145 -24.34 -6.47 15.09
N ASP A 146 -23.96 -5.19 15.14
CA ASP A 146 -24.29 -4.26 16.23
C ASP A 146 -25.81 -4.10 16.37
N MET A 147 -26.55 -4.20 15.27
CA MET A 147 -28.03 -4.22 15.26
C MET A 147 -28.64 -5.59 15.62
N ALA A 148 -27.86 -6.68 15.61
CA ALA A 148 -28.35 -8.06 15.73
C ALA A 148 -27.90 -8.82 17.01
N SER A 149 -26.97 -8.27 17.81
CA SER A 149 -26.49 -8.82 19.10
C SER A 149 -25.96 -10.28 19.08
N THR A 150 -24.65 -10.48 18.82
CA THR A 150 -23.80 -11.48 19.53
C THR A 150 -22.32 -11.27 19.16
N PRO A 151 -21.38 -11.20 20.13
CA PRO A 151 -19.95 -11.04 19.85
C PRO A 151 -19.22 -12.39 19.93
N LEU A 152 -18.64 -12.89 18.83
CA LEU A 152 -17.67 -14.01 18.88
C LEU A 152 -16.77 -14.20 17.62
N ASP A 153 -16.77 -13.30 16.64
CA ASP A 153 -15.97 -13.47 15.39
C ASP A 153 -14.79 -12.47 15.22
N GLU A 154 -14.49 -11.67 16.24
CA GLU A 154 -13.55 -10.53 16.15
C GLU A 154 -12.11 -10.94 15.77
N GLU A 155 -11.60 -12.09 16.22
CA GLU A 155 -10.19 -12.48 16.02
C GLU A 155 -9.87 -12.96 14.60
N ARG A 156 -10.80 -13.66 13.91
CA ARG A 156 -10.61 -14.10 12.52
C ARG A 156 -10.82 -12.96 11.52
N GLU A 157 -11.67 -11.99 11.87
CA GLU A 157 -11.97 -10.82 11.02
C GLU A 157 -10.85 -9.77 11.06
N ILE A 158 -10.21 -9.55 12.23
CA ILE A 158 -9.02 -8.68 12.35
C ILE A 158 -7.85 -9.26 11.54
N ALA A 159 -7.64 -10.59 11.56
CA ALA A 159 -6.55 -11.21 10.80
C ALA A 159 -6.71 -11.02 9.28
N ALA A 160 -7.94 -11.14 8.75
CA ALA A 160 -8.23 -10.93 7.33
C ALA A 160 -8.21 -9.46 6.91
N SER A 161 -8.62 -8.53 7.78
CA SER A 161 -8.53 -7.09 7.52
C SER A 161 -7.08 -6.61 7.54
N VAL A 162 -6.28 -7.11 8.48
CA VAL A 162 -4.84 -6.84 8.61
C VAL A 162 -4.08 -7.34 7.39
N ASP A 163 -4.38 -8.51 6.84
CA ASP A 163 -3.68 -9.08 5.66
C ASP A 163 -3.94 -8.31 4.34
N VAL A 164 -5.09 -7.63 4.20
CA VAL A 164 -5.45 -6.86 2.98
C VAL A 164 -5.07 -5.39 3.10
N GLU A 165 -5.18 -4.80 4.30
CA GLU A 165 -4.56 -3.52 4.62
C GLU A 165 -3.03 -3.63 4.49
N ALA A 166 -2.47 -4.81 4.75
CA ALA A 166 -1.06 -5.13 4.55
C ALA A 166 -0.64 -4.94 3.13
N ALA A 167 -1.35 -5.56 2.18
CA ALA A 167 -0.99 -5.50 0.78
C ALA A 167 -1.06 -4.08 0.19
N TYR A 168 -1.90 -3.20 0.75
CA TYR A 168 -2.01 -1.80 0.31
C TYR A 168 -0.99 -0.89 0.98
N LEU A 169 -0.74 -1.06 2.28
CA LEU A 169 0.31 -0.37 3.03
C LEU A 169 1.70 -0.81 2.56
N GLU A 170 1.88 -2.09 2.21
CA GLU A 170 3.11 -2.67 1.67
C GLU A 170 3.45 -2.05 0.32
N VAL A 171 2.49 -1.77 -0.55
CA VAL A 171 2.75 -1.12 -1.85
C VAL A 171 2.90 0.39 -1.71
N ARG A 172 2.12 1.03 -0.82
CA ARG A 172 2.16 2.48 -0.61
C ARG A 172 3.35 2.95 0.22
N TYR A 173 3.84 2.14 1.16
CA TYR A 173 4.95 2.47 2.05
C TYR A 173 6.21 1.63 1.78
N LYS A 174 6.24 0.82 0.70
CA LYS A 174 7.41 -0.01 0.38
C LYS A 174 8.67 0.83 0.25
N ALA A 175 8.59 1.88 -0.54
CA ALA A 175 9.74 2.71 -0.88
C ALA A 175 10.21 3.49 0.36
N GLU A 176 9.26 3.99 1.15
CA GLU A 176 9.50 4.72 2.39
C GLU A 176 10.07 3.80 3.47
N PHE A 177 9.64 2.54 3.50
CA PHE A 177 10.17 1.50 4.37
C PHE A 177 11.58 1.07 3.96
N GLU A 178 11.82 0.77 2.69
CA GLU A 178 13.14 0.42 2.16
C GLU A 178 14.14 1.55 2.38
N GLU A 179 13.72 2.80 2.19
CA GLU A 179 14.53 3.97 2.48
C GLU A 179 14.79 4.15 3.99
N ALA A 180 13.79 3.96 4.84
CA ALA A 180 13.96 3.99 6.29
C ALA A 180 14.93 2.90 6.79
N VAL A 181 14.89 1.70 6.19
CA VAL A 181 15.86 0.63 6.47
C VAL A 181 17.26 1.00 6.00
N ARG A 182 17.40 1.59 4.80
CA ARG A 182 18.70 2.05 4.27
C ARG A 182 19.34 3.10 5.18
N VAL A 183 18.56 4.10 5.60
CA VAL A 183 19.01 5.13 6.54
C VAL A 183 19.40 4.53 7.90
N ALA A 184 18.58 3.62 8.43
CA ALA A 184 18.87 2.93 9.69
C ALA A 184 20.15 2.07 9.60
N MET A 185 20.36 1.36 8.49
CA MET A 185 21.58 0.60 8.24
C MET A 185 22.83 1.48 8.15
N GLY A 186 22.71 2.68 7.59
CA GLY A 186 23.80 3.67 7.56
C GLY A 186 24.23 4.14 8.95
N ARG A 187 23.32 4.09 9.93
CA ARG A 187 23.59 4.47 11.33
C ARG A 187 24.18 3.34 12.18
N LEU A 188 24.13 2.09 11.69
CA LEU A 188 24.72 0.96 12.38
C LEU A 188 26.25 0.96 12.29
N SER A 189 26.90 0.54 13.38
CA SER A 189 28.35 0.33 13.38
C SER A 189 28.76 -0.74 12.36
N PRO A 190 30.02 -0.69 11.85
CA PRO A 190 30.52 -1.70 10.91
C PRO A 190 30.34 -3.14 11.42
N LYS A 191 30.55 -3.34 12.73
CA LYS A 191 30.38 -4.64 13.39
C LYS A 191 28.93 -5.12 13.41
N GLN A 192 27.97 -4.23 13.68
CA GLN A 192 26.55 -4.58 13.67
C GLN A 192 26.06 -4.92 12.25
N ARG A 193 26.49 -4.16 11.24
CA ARG A 193 26.19 -4.48 9.83
C ARG A 193 26.75 -5.83 9.41
N ALA A 194 28.02 -6.10 9.74
CA ALA A 194 28.66 -7.38 9.41
C ALA A 194 27.93 -8.57 10.06
N LEU A 195 27.55 -8.46 11.34
CA LEU A 195 26.78 -9.49 12.05
C LEU A 195 25.42 -9.75 11.41
N LEU A 196 24.70 -8.70 11.03
CA LEU A 196 23.41 -8.84 10.34
C LEU A 196 23.57 -9.47 8.96
N ARG A 197 24.62 -9.10 8.21
CA ARG A 197 24.89 -9.66 6.87
C ARG A 197 25.23 -11.15 6.94
N LEU A 198 26.17 -11.55 7.79
CA LEU A 198 26.57 -12.95 7.97
C LEU A 198 25.41 -13.83 8.43
N HIS A 199 24.53 -13.30 9.28
CA HIS A 199 23.40 -14.08 9.78
C HIS A 199 22.23 -14.15 8.79
N LEU A 200 21.87 -13.03 8.15
CA LEU A 200 20.65 -12.91 7.34
C LEU A 200 20.88 -13.21 5.85
N LEU A 201 22.08 -13.00 5.31
CA LEU A 201 22.43 -13.37 3.92
C LEU A 201 23.07 -14.74 3.84
N ASP A 202 24.10 -14.95 4.67
CA ASP A 202 24.96 -16.12 4.55
C ASP A 202 24.44 -17.29 5.42
N GLY A 203 23.39 -17.05 6.20
CA GLY A 203 22.68 -18.07 6.99
C GLY A 203 23.50 -18.63 8.16
N LEU A 204 24.56 -17.94 8.59
CA LEU A 204 25.42 -18.44 9.68
C LEU A 204 24.63 -18.54 10.98
N SER A 205 24.72 -19.70 11.64
CA SER A 205 24.13 -19.89 12.96
C SER A 205 24.86 -19.07 14.03
N ILE A 206 24.22 -18.85 15.18
CA ILE A 206 24.82 -18.14 16.32
C ILE A 206 26.12 -18.82 16.79
N ASP A 207 26.18 -20.15 16.70
CA ASP A 207 27.37 -20.92 17.06
C ASP A 207 28.53 -20.65 16.10
N VAL A 208 28.25 -20.59 14.79
CA VAL A 208 29.24 -20.28 13.76
C VAL A 208 29.69 -18.81 13.86
N LEU A 209 28.77 -17.89 14.18
CA LEU A 209 29.11 -16.49 14.46
C LEU A 209 30.00 -16.35 15.71
N GLY A 210 29.71 -17.12 16.76
CA GLY A 210 30.55 -17.18 17.96
C GLY A 210 31.97 -17.63 17.64
N ALA A 211 32.10 -18.72 16.86
CA ALA A 211 33.41 -19.20 16.41
C ALA A 211 34.15 -18.18 15.53
N HIS A 212 33.45 -17.56 14.57
CA HIS A 212 34.01 -16.55 13.67
C HIS A 212 34.56 -15.32 14.40
N TYR A 213 33.85 -14.85 15.43
CA TYR A 213 34.26 -13.71 16.26
C TYR A 213 35.05 -14.11 17.51
N GLN A 214 35.39 -15.40 17.68
CA GLN A 214 36.09 -15.94 18.86
C GLN A 214 35.41 -15.58 20.20
N VAL A 215 34.08 -15.63 20.24
CA VAL A 215 33.28 -15.38 21.45
C VAL A 215 32.32 -16.53 21.73
N GLY A 216 31.91 -16.67 23.00
CA GLY A 216 30.90 -17.66 23.37
C GLY A 216 29.54 -17.40 22.69
N ARG A 217 28.77 -18.48 22.46
CA ARG A 217 27.41 -18.46 21.88
C ARG A 217 26.52 -17.38 22.48
N ALA A 218 26.53 -17.24 23.81
CA ALA A 218 25.73 -16.26 24.54
C ALA A 218 26.12 -14.81 24.18
N THR A 219 27.40 -14.54 23.97
CA THR A 219 27.91 -13.22 23.57
C THR A 219 27.55 -12.91 22.12
N ALA A 220 27.71 -13.88 21.21
CA ALA A 220 27.31 -13.74 19.81
C ALA A 220 25.79 -13.50 19.68
N ALA A 221 24.97 -14.25 20.45
CA ALA A 221 23.52 -14.05 20.50
C ALA A 221 23.15 -12.63 20.97
N ARG A 222 23.80 -12.14 22.04
CA ARG A 222 23.57 -10.77 22.55
C ARG A 222 23.96 -9.70 21.53
N TRP A 223 25.10 -9.87 20.86
CA TRP A 223 25.54 -8.91 19.83
C TRP A 223 24.59 -8.87 18.63
N LEU A 224 24.13 -10.03 18.17
CA LEU A 224 23.16 -10.12 17.09
C LEU A 224 21.80 -9.54 17.49
N ALA A 225 21.33 -9.80 18.72
CA ALA A 225 20.11 -9.21 19.26
C ALA A 225 20.22 -7.68 19.33
N ALA A 226 21.34 -7.15 19.83
CA ALA A 226 21.58 -5.70 19.88
C ALA A 226 21.63 -5.07 18.48
N ALA A 227 22.19 -5.76 17.49
CA ALA A 227 22.22 -5.29 16.10
C ALA A 227 20.81 -5.26 15.48
N ARG A 228 19.99 -6.29 15.73
CA ARG A 228 18.58 -6.36 15.29
C ARG A 228 17.73 -5.27 15.91
N GLU A 229 17.92 -5.00 17.20
CA GLU A 229 17.17 -3.99 17.92
C GLU A 229 17.51 -2.58 17.43
N ALA A 230 18.80 -2.29 17.25
CA ALA A 230 19.24 -1.00 16.70
C ALA A 230 18.70 -0.74 15.29
N LEU A 231 18.63 -1.78 14.45
CA LEU A 231 18.01 -1.68 13.12
C LEU A 231 16.51 -1.37 13.22
N ARG A 232 15.78 -2.10 14.08
CA ARG A 232 14.34 -1.89 14.28
C ARG A 232 14.01 -0.49 14.76
N GLU A 233 14.71 -0.01 15.77
CA GLU A 233 14.46 1.30 16.35
C GLU A 233 14.82 2.42 15.37
N GLY A 234 15.92 2.27 14.63
CA GLY A 234 16.29 3.20 13.56
C GLY A 234 15.23 3.29 12.46
N THR A 235 14.73 2.16 11.98
CA THR A 235 13.67 2.12 10.95
C THR A 235 12.35 2.69 11.47
N ARG A 236 12.02 2.43 12.74
CA ARG A 236 10.84 3.01 13.41
C ARG A 236 10.91 4.52 13.44
N ALA A 237 12.01 5.09 13.93
CA ALA A 237 12.19 6.53 14.07
C ALA A 237 12.04 7.25 12.72
N GLU A 238 12.64 6.68 11.67
CA GLU A 238 12.54 7.24 10.31
C GLU A 238 11.13 7.18 9.73
N LEU A 239 10.41 6.08 9.93
CA LEU A 239 9.03 5.95 9.46
C LEU A 239 8.07 6.89 10.19
N VAL A 240 8.21 7.02 11.51
CA VAL A 240 7.40 7.94 12.32
C VAL A 240 7.66 9.39 11.90
N ALA A 241 8.93 9.77 11.71
CA ALA A 241 9.31 11.12 11.30
C ALA A 241 8.84 11.47 9.89
N LYS A 242 9.02 10.58 8.90
CA LYS A 242 8.63 10.84 7.50
C LYS A 242 7.12 10.82 7.28
N LEU A 243 6.39 9.95 8.00
CA LEU A 243 4.98 9.69 7.73
C LEU A 243 4.04 10.33 8.76
N GLY A 244 4.58 10.99 9.79
CA GLY A 244 3.79 11.62 10.85
C GLY A 244 2.91 10.64 11.61
N LEU A 245 3.37 9.38 11.76
CA LEU A 245 2.58 8.31 12.36
C LEU A 245 2.52 8.44 13.89
N THR A 246 1.33 8.24 14.44
CA THR A 246 1.18 8.00 15.88
C THR A 246 1.64 6.60 16.26
N GLU A 247 1.90 6.38 17.56
CA GLU A 247 2.49 5.14 18.06
C GLU A 247 1.61 3.90 17.80
N SER A 248 0.29 4.07 17.90
CA SER A 248 -0.70 3.03 17.59
C SER A 248 -0.78 2.70 16.09
N GLN A 249 -0.55 3.69 15.22
CA GLN A 249 -0.49 3.50 13.77
C GLN A 249 0.78 2.75 13.36
N TYR A 250 1.94 3.07 13.95
CA TYR A 250 3.16 2.29 13.76
C TYR A 250 3.00 0.84 14.27
N ALA A 251 2.43 0.63 15.45
CA ALA A 251 2.24 -0.71 16.01
C ALA A 251 1.32 -1.61 15.16
N SER A 252 0.37 -0.99 14.46
CA SER A 252 -0.50 -1.67 13.49
C SER A 252 0.25 -2.00 12.20
N LEU A 253 1.05 -1.06 11.67
CA LEU A 253 1.92 -1.26 10.51
C LEU A 253 3.03 -2.31 10.76
N ALA A 254 3.66 -2.29 11.94
CA ALA A 254 4.76 -3.19 12.30
C ALA A 254 4.34 -4.64 12.57
N ARG A 255 3.11 -4.89 13.02
CA ARG A 255 2.54 -6.25 13.10
C ARG A 255 2.32 -6.86 11.72
N LEU A 256 2.08 -6.00 10.75
CA LEU A 256 1.62 -6.31 9.42
C LEU A 256 2.78 -6.53 8.43
N ILE A 257 3.87 -5.78 8.58
CA ILE A 257 5.11 -5.99 7.79
C ILE A 257 5.93 -7.19 8.32
N ARG A 258 5.66 -7.67 9.54
CA ARG A 258 6.42 -8.76 10.22
C ARG A 258 6.52 -10.07 9.44
N GLY A 259 5.57 -10.36 8.56
CA GLY A 259 5.53 -11.61 7.76
C GLY A 259 6.37 -11.62 6.47
N ARG A 260 6.88 -10.48 6.00
CA ARG A 260 7.62 -10.36 4.72
C ARG A 260 8.99 -9.66 4.81
N LEU A 261 9.36 -9.22 6.01
CA LEU A 261 10.58 -8.44 6.27
C LEU A 261 11.89 -9.18 6.01
N ASP A 262 11.90 -10.49 6.13
CA ASP A 262 13.13 -11.27 5.98
C ASP A 262 13.70 -11.18 4.55
N VAL A 263 12.84 -10.94 3.54
CA VAL A 263 13.24 -10.87 2.13
C VAL A 263 13.74 -9.48 1.72
N SER A 264 13.08 -8.39 2.15
CA SER A 264 13.51 -7.02 1.81
C SER A 264 14.78 -6.60 2.55
N VAL A 265 14.96 -7.01 3.80
CA VAL A 265 16.20 -6.72 4.56
C VAL A 265 17.37 -7.50 3.98
N ALA A 266 17.17 -8.75 3.54
CA ALA A 266 18.19 -9.53 2.84
C ALA A 266 18.53 -8.97 1.44
N SER A 267 17.58 -8.32 0.75
CA SER A 267 17.88 -7.61 -0.50
C SER A 267 18.75 -6.38 -0.26
N LEU A 268 18.39 -5.55 0.71
CA LEU A 268 19.10 -4.30 1.04
C LEU A 268 20.48 -4.51 1.67
N LEU A 269 20.73 -5.68 2.26
CA LEU A 269 22.04 -6.07 2.79
C LEU A 269 23.04 -6.49 1.71
N ARG A 270 22.61 -6.73 0.46
CA ARG A 270 23.49 -7.08 -0.67
C ARG A 270 24.10 -5.88 -1.36
N GLU A 271 23.36 -4.77 -1.44
CA GLU A 271 23.86 -3.43 -1.83
C GLU A 271 24.95 -2.94 -0.86
#